data_AF-A0A950E5L6-F1
#
_entry.id   AF-A0A950E5L6-F1
#
_cell.length_a   1.000
_cell.length_b   1.000
_cell.length_c   1.000
_cell.angle_alpha   90.00
_cell.angle_beta   90.00
_cell.angle_gamma   90.00
#
_symmetry.space_group_name_H-M   'P 1'
#
loop_
_entity.id
_entity.type
_entity.pdbx_description
1 polymer ?
#
loop_
_entity_poly.entity_id
_entity_poly.type
_entity_poly.pdbx_seq_one_letter_code
_entity_poly.pdbx_strand_id
1 'polypeptide(L)'
;MTLLAEAVTASTLVGETSSRSRKVAILVELLRRVEPDEVPICVGFLSGVPRQGRVGVGYRSIYGVDSRPADVATLTVTDVDRAIDEIERATGAGSARRRSDLLGRLLGRATAEEAAFLRRLFTGELRQGALAGIMADAIAKAAGVPGEIARRALMLSGDLTRMAQVAMTEGERGLRAVGFEIFRPILPML
;
A
#
# COMPACT_ATOMS: atom_id res chain seq x y z
N MET A 1 12.88 -6.91 5.60
CA MET A 1 12.11 -5.89 6.34
C MET A 1 12.40 -4.52 5.73
N THR A 2 11.54 -4.11 4.80
CA THR A 2 11.63 -2.82 4.11
C THR A 2 11.23 -1.68 5.05
N LEU A 3 12.03 -0.61 5.06
CA LEU A 3 11.69 0.60 5.83
C LEU A 3 10.53 1.34 5.17
N LEU A 4 9.66 1.94 5.97
CA LEU A 4 8.59 2.82 5.49
C LEU A 4 9.16 3.98 4.68
N ALA A 5 10.28 4.56 5.11
CA ALA A 5 11.02 5.58 4.38
C ALA A 5 11.26 5.22 2.90
N GLU A 6 11.55 3.96 2.56
CA GLU A 6 11.76 3.56 1.17
C GLU A 6 10.49 3.67 0.33
N ALA A 7 9.34 3.29 0.90
CA ALA A 7 8.04 3.47 0.25
C ALA A 7 7.67 4.96 0.15
N VAL A 8 7.99 5.75 1.18
CA VAL A 8 7.77 7.21 1.18
C VAL A 8 8.58 7.88 0.08
N THR A 9 9.88 7.57 -0.03
CA THR A 9 10.74 8.08 -1.10
C THR A 9 10.19 7.72 -2.47
N ALA A 10 9.80 6.45 -2.68
CA ALA A 10 9.19 6.04 -3.94
C ALA A 10 7.89 6.80 -4.24
N SER A 11 7.02 7.00 -3.22
CA SER A 11 5.79 7.78 -3.36
C SER A 11 6.05 9.23 -3.75
N THR A 12 7.07 9.87 -3.15
CA THR A 12 7.46 11.25 -3.45
C THR A 12 7.97 11.36 -4.88
N LEU A 13 8.93 10.52 -5.28
CA LEU A 13 9.50 10.53 -6.64
C LEU A 13 8.45 10.27 -7.72
N VAL A 14 7.47 9.39 -7.45
CA VAL A 14 6.32 9.14 -8.35
C VAL A 14 5.41 10.36 -8.46
N GLY A 15 5.25 11.13 -7.39
CA GLY A 15 4.47 12.37 -7.36
C GLY A 15 5.15 13.53 -8.10
N GLU A 16 6.47 13.62 -8.04
CA GLU A 16 7.26 14.71 -8.64
C GLU A 16 7.38 14.61 -10.17
N THR A 17 7.28 13.40 -10.72
CA THR A 17 7.38 13.20 -12.18
C THR A 17 6.02 13.13 -12.85
N SER A 18 5.90 13.70 -14.05
CA SER A 18 4.73 13.49 -14.93
C SER A 18 4.91 12.30 -15.88
N SER A 19 6.13 11.77 -16.01
CA SER A 19 6.43 10.68 -16.95
C SER A 19 5.94 9.34 -16.44
N ARG A 20 4.96 8.74 -17.13
CA ARG A 20 4.44 7.40 -16.83
C ARG A 20 5.58 6.37 -16.78
N SER A 21 6.50 6.37 -17.75
CA SER A 21 7.60 5.41 -17.79
C SER A 21 8.56 5.57 -16.62
N ARG A 22 8.80 6.81 -16.16
CA ARG A 22 9.62 7.06 -14.97
C ARG A 22 8.93 6.58 -13.69
N LYS A 23 7.61 6.80 -13.55
CA LYS A 23 6.82 6.25 -12.42
C LYS A 23 6.92 4.73 -12.36
N VAL A 24 6.74 4.05 -13.50
CA VAL A 24 6.88 2.59 -13.59
C VAL A 24 8.29 2.16 -13.17
N ALA A 25 9.34 2.85 -13.63
CA ALA A 25 10.71 2.50 -13.28
C ALA A 25 10.99 2.60 -11.77
N ILE A 26 10.55 3.68 -11.11
CA ILE A 26 10.69 3.87 -9.66
C ILE A 26 10.00 2.74 -8.89
N LEU A 27 8.76 2.40 -9.28
CA LEU A 27 8.01 1.35 -8.62
C LEU A 27 8.63 -0.05 -8.84
N VAL A 28 9.13 -0.33 -10.04
CA VAL A 28 9.84 -1.60 -10.34
C VAL A 28 11.09 -1.74 -9.47
N GLU A 29 11.86 -0.66 -9.31
CA GLU A 29 13.07 -0.67 -8.49
C GLU A 29 12.75 -0.94 -7.02
N LEU A 30 11.68 -0.36 -6.47
CA LEU A 30 11.23 -0.69 -5.14
C LEU A 30 10.77 -2.16 -5.05
N LEU A 31 9.83 -2.58 -5.90
CA LEU A 31 9.22 -3.91 -5.83
C LEU A 31 10.24 -5.06 -5.94
N ARG A 32 11.35 -4.86 -6.66
CA ARG A 32 12.42 -5.87 -6.76
C ARG A 32 13.28 -6.02 -5.50
N ARG A 33 13.23 -5.05 -4.58
CA ARG A 33 13.99 -5.04 -3.31
C ARG A 33 13.14 -5.42 -2.10
N VAL A 34 11.82 -5.40 -2.25
CA VAL A 34 10.85 -5.76 -1.20
C VAL A 34 10.76 -7.28 -1.10
N GLU A 35 10.73 -7.80 0.12
CA GLU A 35 10.53 -9.23 0.36
C GLU A 35 9.14 -9.68 -0.15
N PRO A 36 8.98 -10.91 -0.65
CA PRO A 36 7.72 -11.33 -1.29
C PRO A 36 6.46 -11.21 -0.40
N ASP A 37 6.61 -11.34 0.91
CA ASP A 37 5.54 -11.19 1.91
C ASP A 37 5.19 -9.73 2.23
N GLU A 38 6.14 -8.81 2.03
CA GLU A 38 5.97 -7.36 2.19
C GLU A 38 5.40 -6.68 0.93
N VAL A 39 5.47 -7.33 -0.24
CA VAL A 39 4.97 -6.81 -1.52
C VAL A 39 3.50 -6.35 -1.44
N PRO A 40 2.54 -7.14 -0.92
CA PRO A 40 1.13 -6.72 -0.88
C PRO A 40 0.92 -5.48 -0.01
N ILE A 41 1.71 -5.34 1.06
CA ILE A 41 1.68 -4.18 1.97
C ILE A 41 2.15 -2.94 1.23
N CYS A 42 3.33 -3.00 0.60
CA CYS A 42 3.90 -1.89 -0.18
C CYS A 42 2.96 -1.44 -1.32
N VAL A 43 2.41 -2.40 -2.07
CA VAL A 43 1.46 -2.11 -3.16
C VAL A 43 0.20 -1.45 -2.61
N GLY A 44 -0.34 -1.93 -1.49
CA GLY A 44 -1.50 -1.34 -0.83
C GLY A 44 -1.26 0.10 -0.40
N PHE A 45 -0.12 0.37 0.26
CA PHE A 45 0.23 1.71 0.72
C PHE A 45 0.41 2.70 -0.44
N LEU A 46 1.19 2.33 -1.45
CA LEU A 46 1.49 3.18 -2.61
C LEU A 46 0.28 3.39 -3.54
N SER A 47 -0.71 2.51 -3.47
CA SER A 47 -1.98 2.66 -4.20
C SER A 47 -3.07 3.35 -3.37
N GLY A 48 -2.79 3.70 -2.11
CA GLY A 48 -3.76 4.31 -1.20
C GLY A 48 -4.88 3.36 -0.74
N VAL A 49 -4.66 2.05 -0.85
CA VAL A 49 -5.59 1.00 -0.47
C VAL A 49 -4.85 -0.04 0.38
N PRO A 50 -4.60 0.25 1.68
CA PRO A 50 -4.13 -0.77 2.63
C PRO A 50 -5.03 -2.00 2.57
N ARG A 51 -4.46 -3.18 2.80
CA ARG A 51 -5.19 -4.45 2.70
C ARG A 51 -6.36 -4.59 3.69
N GLN A 52 -6.30 -3.86 4.82
CA GLN A 52 -7.36 -3.75 5.82
C GLN A 52 -8.54 -2.87 5.36
N GLY A 53 -8.39 -2.18 4.23
CA GLY A 53 -9.41 -1.26 3.73
C GLY A 53 -9.51 0.01 4.58
N ARG A 54 -10.75 0.42 4.91
CA ARG A 54 -11.00 1.66 5.69
C ARG A 54 -11.10 1.32 7.17
N VAL A 55 -10.08 1.68 7.94
CA VAL A 55 -10.03 1.42 9.40
C VAL A 55 -10.74 2.47 10.27
N GLY A 56 -11.53 3.36 9.66
CA GLY A 56 -12.34 4.35 10.37
C GLY A 56 -11.52 5.43 11.11
N VAL A 57 -10.33 5.76 10.60
CA VAL A 57 -9.53 6.91 11.05
C VAL A 57 -9.94 8.12 10.20
N GLY A 58 -10.63 9.07 10.83
CA GLY A 58 -11.02 10.31 10.18
C GLY A 58 -9.94 11.38 10.25
N TYR A 59 -10.11 12.47 9.48
CA TYR A 59 -9.20 13.61 9.47
C TYR A 59 -8.88 14.13 10.87
N ARG A 60 -9.91 14.35 11.71
CA ARG A 60 -9.72 14.79 13.11
C ARG A 60 -8.91 13.81 13.96
N SER A 61 -9.07 12.51 13.76
CA SER A 61 -8.39 11.48 14.55
C SER A 61 -6.90 11.41 14.25
N ILE A 62 -6.49 11.65 13.01
CA ILE A 62 -5.08 11.61 12.62
C ILE A 62 -4.41 12.98 12.78
N TYR A 63 -5.04 14.07 12.33
CA TYR A 63 -4.51 15.44 12.44
C TYR A 63 -4.62 16.05 13.83
N GLY A 64 -5.49 15.52 14.70
CA GLY A 64 -5.55 15.90 16.11
C GLY A 64 -4.47 15.26 16.98
N VAL A 65 -3.71 14.30 16.46
CA VAL A 65 -2.57 13.71 17.17
C VAL A 65 -1.35 14.59 16.95
N ASP A 66 -0.96 15.28 18.02
CA ASP A 66 0.32 15.96 18.10
C ASP A 66 1.41 14.96 18.52
N SER A 67 2.49 14.92 17.75
CA SER A 67 3.60 14.02 17.96
C SER A 67 4.87 14.67 17.43
N ARG A 68 5.92 14.73 18.24
CA ARG A 68 7.25 15.12 17.77
C ARG A 68 7.76 14.04 16.79
N PRO A 69 8.09 14.39 15.54
CA PRO A 69 8.65 13.43 14.59
C PRO A 69 9.97 12.85 15.11
N ALA A 70 10.23 11.59 14.75
CA ALA A 70 11.52 10.95 14.99
C ALA A 70 12.59 11.52 14.05
N ASP A 71 13.84 11.61 14.54
CA ASP A 71 14.97 12.10 13.73
C ASP A 71 15.49 11.05 12.74
N VAL A 72 15.27 9.76 13.04
CA VAL A 72 15.79 8.62 12.26
C VAL A 72 14.66 7.68 11.88
N ALA A 73 14.61 7.29 10.61
CA ALA A 73 13.65 6.33 10.09
C ALA A 73 13.91 4.92 10.67
N THR A 74 12.93 4.39 11.38
CA THR A 74 12.97 3.04 11.97
C THR A 74 11.68 2.26 11.77
N LEU A 75 10.62 2.89 11.26
CA LEU A 75 9.37 2.21 10.95
C LEU A 75 9.56 1.32 9.72
N THR A 76 9.05 0.10 9.80
CA THR A 76 8.96 -0.81 8.65
C THR A 76 7.55 -0.78 8.08
N VAL A 77 7.40 -1.22 6.82
CA VAL A 77 6.06 -1.37 6.21
C VAL A 77 5.19 -2.36 7.00
N THR A 78 5.81 -3.40 7.57
CA THR A 78 5.17 -4.39 8.42
C THR A 78 4.74 -3.83 9.78
N ASP A 79 5.49 -2.89 10.37
CA ASP A 79 5.08 -2.20 11.59
C ASP A 79 3.83 -1.34 11.36
N VAL A 80 3.76 -0.64 10.23
CA VAL A 80 2.58 0.14 9.85
C VAL A 80 1.39 -0.77 9.60
N ASP A 81 1.59 -1.85 8.85
CA ASP A 81 0.55 -2.85 8.56
C ASP A 81 -0.05 -3.42 9.85
N ARG A 82 0.80 -3.82 10.82
CA ARG A 82 0.38 -4.27 12.15
C ARG A 82 -0.38 -3.19 12.92
N ALA A 83 0.07 -1.93 12.86
CA ALA A 83 -0.61 -0.83 13.52
C ALA A 83 -2.01 -0.57 12.93
N ILE A 84 -2.16 -0.65 11.61
CA ILE A 84 -3.47 -0.54 10.94
C ILE A 84 -4.39 -1.67 11.40
N ASP A 85 -3.87 -2.88 11.46
CA ASP A 85 -4.52 -4.09 11.98
C ASP A 85 -5.01 -3.92 13.44
N GLU A 86 -4.21 -3.30 14.31
CA GLU A 86 -4.58 -3.02 15.70
C GLU A 86 -5.65 -1.93 15.82
N ILE A 87 -5.58 -0.90 14.96
CA ILE A 87 -6.56 0.19 14.89
C ILE A 87 -7.91 -0.35 14.42
N GLU A 88 -7.92 -1.19 13.39
CA GLU A 88 -9.14 -1.82 12.87
C GLU A 88 -9.85 -2.64 13.95
N ARG A 89 -9.08 -3.47 14.69
CA ARG A 89 -9.61 -4.32 15.77
C ARG A 89 -10.05 -3.53 17.00
N ALA A 90 -9.62 -2.28 17.17
CA ALA A 90 -10.06 -1.42 18.26
C ALA A 90 -11.51 -0.96 18.01
N THR A 91 -12.47 -1.72 18.54
CA THR A 91 -13.92 -1.49 18.45
C THR A 91 -14.57 -1.46 19.85
N GLY A 92 -15.83 -1.02 19.94
CA GLY A 92 -16.57 -0.97 21.20
C GLY A 92 -16.26 0.27 22.07
N ALA A 93 -16.69 0.22 23.34
CA ALA A 93 -16.51 1.31 24.29
C ALA A 93 -15.01 1.61 24.52
N GLY A 94 -14.63 2.88 24.47
CA GLY A 94 -13.23 3.30 24.62
C GLY A 94 -12.35 3.13 23.37
N SER A 95 -12.88 2.60 22.26
CA SER A 95 -12.14 2.44 21.00
C SER A 95 -11.52 3.73 20.49
N ALA A 96 -12.22 4.87 20.60
CA ALA A 96 -11.71 6.16 20.16
C ALA A 96 -10.38 6.54 20.84
N ARG A 97 -10.29 6.36 22.17
CA ARG A 97 -9.06 6.60 22.93
C ARG A 97 -7.96 5.62 22.53
N ARG A 98 -8.29 4.33 22.45
CA ARG A 98 -7.33 3.29 22.04
C ARG A 98 -6.75 3.55 20.64
N ARG A 99 -7.57 3.97 19.68
CA ARG A 99 -7.13 4.36 18.34
C ARG A 99 -6.23 5.59 18.38
N SER A 100 -6.60 6.60 19.18
CA SER A 100 -5.74 7.78 19.39
C SER A 100 -4.36 7.41 19.95
N ASP A 101 -4.31 6.52 20.93
CA ASP A 101 -3.05 6.07 21.54
C ASP A 101 -2.19 5.27 20.54
N LEU A 102 -2.82 4.42 19.71
CA LEU A 102 -2.16 3.67 18.64
C LEU A 102 -1.57 4.62 17.58
N LEU A 103 -2.35 5.61 17.15
CA LEU A 103 -1.92 6.63 16.19
C LEU A 103 -0.78 7.49 16.77
N GLY A 104 -0.86 7.87 18.04
CA GLY A 104 0.20 8.59 18.75
C GLY A 104 1.52 7.81 18.79
N ARG A 105 1.46 6.52 19.11
CA ARG A 105 2.65 5.65 19.08
C ARG A 105 3.23 5.49 17.68
N LEU A 106 2.38 5.32 16.67
CA LEU A 106 2.82 5.17 15.29
C LEU A 106 3.48 6.46 14.78
N LEU A 107 2.81 7.61 14.94
CA LEU A 107 3.32 8.90 14.48
C LEU A 107 4.54 9.38 15.27
N GLY A 108 4.64 9.06 16.57
CA GLY A 108 5.83 9.38 17.38
C GLY A 108 7.09 8.60 16.98
N ARG A 109 6.94 7.47 16.26
CA ARG A 109 8.07 6.73 15.67
C ARG A 109 8.40 7.17 14.25
N ALA A 110 7.51 7.91 13.61
CA ALA A 110 7.64 8.31 12.21
C ALA A 110 8.50 9.57 12.09
N THR A 111 9.35 9.61 11.07
CA THR A 111 9.97 10.88 10.64
C THR A 111 8.91 11.84 10.10
N ALA A 112 9.28 13.10 9.85
CA ALA A 112 8.33 14.10 9.35
C ALA A 112 7.69 13.67 8.00
N GLU A 113 8.49 13.10 7.09
CA GLU A 113 8.02 12.61 5.80
C GLU A 113 7.13 11.38 5.93
N GLU A 114 7.51 10.43 6.80
CA GLU A 114 6.71 9.24 7.11
C GLU A 114 5.37 9.62 7.74
N ALA A 115 5.35 10.57 8.69
CA ALA A 115 4.12 11.06 9.31
C ALA A 115 3.20 11.73 8.28
N ALA A 116 3.74 12.54 7.37
CA ALA A 116 2.98 13.16 6.29
C ALA A 116 2.37 12.12 5.34
N PHE A 117 3.15 11.09 4.98
CA PHE A 117 2.67 9.97 4.17
C PHE A 117 1.54 9.21 4.86
N LEU A 118 1.73 8.84 6.14
CA LEU A 118 0.74 8.11 6.93
C LEU A 118 -0.56 8.90 7.05
N ARG A 119 -0.49 10.22 7.29
CA ARG A 119 -1.66 11.10 7.35
C ARG A 119 -2.49 11.01 6.07
N ARG A 120 -1.85 11.14 4.91
CA ARG A 120 -2.49 11.02 3.59
C ARG A 120 -3.01 9.61 3.30
N LEU A 121 -2.31 8.58 3.77
CA LEU A 121 -2.73 7.19 3.65
C LEU A 121 -4.04 6.95 4.40
N PHE A 122 -4.11 7.37 5.67
CA PHE A 122 -5.30 7.21 6.52
C PHE A 122 -6.49 8.03 6.05
N THR A 123 -6.27 9.25 5.53
CA THR A 123 -7.36 10.08 4.99
C THR A 123 -7.78 9.70 3.57
N GLY A 124 -7.05 8.78 2.91
CA GLY A 124 -7.35 8.32 1.56
C GLY A 124 -6.90 9.29 0.45
N GLU A 125 -6.13 10.32 0.79
CA GLU A 125 -5.61 11.32 -0.16
C GLU A 125 -4.55 10.75 -1.12
N LEU A 126 -4.04 9.53 -0.86
CA LEU A 126 -3.16 8.81 -1.78
C LEU A 126 -3.91 8.12 -2.94
N ARG A 127 -5.25 8.01 -2.88
CA ARG A 127 -6.06 7.29 -3.89
C ARG A 127 -6.19 8.06 -5.19
N GLN A 128 -5.13 8.04 -5.99
CA GLN A 128 -5.15 8.55 -7.35
C GLN A 128 -5.41 7.38 -8.31
N GLY A 129 -6.61 7.29 -8.90
CA GLY A 129 -7.00 6.15 -9.75
C GLY A 129 -6.05 5.85 -10.91
N ALA A 130 -5.29 6.85 -11.37
CA ALA A 130 -4.24 6.69 -12.38
C ALA A 130 -3.04 5.82 -11.92
N LEU A 131 -2.77 5.75 -10.61
CA LEU A 131 -1.67 4.98 -10.06
C LEU A 131 -1.93 3.47 -10.10
N ALA A 132 -3.18 3.01 -10.04
CA ALA A 132 -3.49 1.57 -10.07
C ALA A 132 -3.01 0.91 -11.37
N GLY A 133 -3.26 1.55 -12.52
CA GLY A 133 -2.79 1.04 -13.82
C GLY A 133 -1.27 1.13 -13.99
N ILE A 134 -0.62 2.14 -13.39
CA ILE A 134 0.85 2.28 -13.38
C ILE A 134 1.48 1.19 -12.49
N MET A 135 0.90 0.95 -11.32
CA MET A 135 1.33 -0.08 -10.40
C MET A 135 1.16 -1.47 -11.00
N ALA A 136 0.08 -1.74 -11.73
CA ALA A 136 -0.09 -3.01 -12.44
C ALA A 136 1.02 -3.27 -13.47
N ASP A 137 1.38 -2.25 -14.27
CA ASP A 137 2.52 -2.34 -15.20
C ASP A 137 3.85 -2.54 -14.46
N ALA A 138 4.04 -1.87 -13.32
CA ALA A 138 5.23 -2.00 -12.50
C ALA A 138 5.36 -3.40 -11.90
N ILE A 139 4.27 -3.98 -11.38
CA ILE A 139 4.25 -5.34 -10.86
C ILE A 139 4.60 -6.34 -11.97
N ALA A 140 3.99 -6.22 -13.15
CA ALA A 140 4.27 -7.12 -14.26
C ALA A 140 5.76 -7.07 -14.65
N LYS A 141 6.33 -5.87 -14.75
CA LYS A 141 7.74 -5.65 -15.08
C LYS A 141 8.71 -6.07 -13.96
N ALA A 142 8.31 -5.91 -12.70
CA ALA A 142 9.09 -6.37 -11.55
C ALA A 142 9.17 -7.90 -11.51
N ALA A 143 8.02 -8.58 -11.70
CA ALA A 143 7.89 -10.03 -11.74
C ALA A 143 8.42 -10.68 -13.03
N GLY A 144 8.73 -9.89 -14.06
CA GLY A 144 9.19 -10.42 -15.36
C GLY A 144 8.11 -11.17 -16.14
N VAL A 145 6.83 -10.85 -15.91
CA VAL A 145 5.69 -11.52 -16.55
C VAL A 145 5.06 -10.64 -17.64
N PRO A 146 4.41 -11.23 -18.66
CA PRO A 146 3.67 -10.45 -19.66
C PRO A 146 2.58 -9.57 -19.03
N GLY A 147 2.55 -8.29 -19.41
CA GLY A 147 1.60 -7.32 -18.87
C GLY A 147 0.14 -7.68 -19.14
N GLU A 148 -0.15 -8.36 -20.24
CA GLU A 148 -1.50 -8.86 -20.55
C GLU A 148 -1.99 -9.91 -19.55
N ILE A 149 -1.08 -10.80 -19.11
CA ILE A 149 -1.40 -11.85 -18.14
C ILE A 149 -1.64 -11.23 -16.76
N ALA A 150 -0.80 -10.27 -16.36
CA ALA A 150 -0.99 -9.51 -15.13
C ALA A 150 -2.32 -8.73 -15.13
N ARG A 151 -2.63 -8.00 -16.22
CA ARG A 151 -3.90 -7.29 -16.37
C ARG A 151 -5.10 -8.23 -16.32
N ARG A 152 -5.03 -9.40 -16.98
CA ARG A 152 -6.09 -10.42 -16.89
C ARG A 152 -6.29 -10.87 -15.45
N ALA A 153 -5.21 -11.20 -14.74
CA ALA A 153 -5.28 -11.62 -13.34
C ALA A 153 -5.88 -10.51 -12.46
N LEU A 154 -5.53 -9.24 -12.67
CA LEU A 154 -6.13 -8.10 -11.98
C LEU A 154 -7.64 -7.99 -12.24
N MET A 155 -8.06 -8.11 -13.50
CA MET A 155 -9.47 -8.03 -13.87
C MET A 155 -10.30 -9.13 -13.19
N LEU A 156 -9.78 -10.36 -13.15
CA LEU A 156 -10.46 -11.51 -12.55
C LEU A 156 -10.42 -11.51 -11.02
N SER A 157 -9.35 -11.01 -10.41
CA SER A 157 -9.21 -10.99 -8.95
C SER A 157 -9.81 -9.74 -8.30
N GLY A 158 -9.97 -8.63 -9.04
CA GLY A 158 -10.43 -7.36 -8.47
C GLY A 158 -9.46 -6.73 -7.47
N ASP A 159 -8.26 -7.31 -7.29
CA ASP A 159 -7.37 -7.01 -6.18
C ASP A 159 -5.91 -6.90 -6.65
N LEU A 160 -5.40 -5.66 -6.63
CA LEU A 160 -4.04 -5.34 -7.02
C LEU A 160 -2.99 -5.93 -6.08
N THR A 161 -3.29 -6.02 -4.79
CA THR A 161 -2.36 -6.55 -3.78
C THR A 161 -2.23 -8.07 -3.92
N ARG A 162 -3.35 -8.77 -4.19
CA ARG A 162 -3.35 -10.20 -4.53
C ARG A 162 -2.61 -10.47 -5.83
N MET A 163 -2.87 -9.67 -6.89
CA MET A 163 -2.15 -9.80 -8.15
C MET A 163 -0.63 -9.63 -7.93
N ALA A 164 -0.22 -8.66 -7.12
CA ALA A 164 1.19 -8.45 -6.76
C ALA A 164 1.80 -9.66 -6.07
N GLN A 165 1.10 -10.21 -5.07
CA GLN A 165 1.55 -11.40 -4.36
C GLN A 165 1.77 -12.57 -5.32
N VAL A 166 0.77 -12.90 -6.14
CA VAL A 166 0.84 -14.02 -7.09
C VAL A 166 1.93 -13.80 -8.13
N ALA A 167 2.03 -12.59 -8.69
CA ALA A 167 3.08 -12.26 -9.66
C ALA A 167 4.49 -12.46 -9.08
N MET A 168 4.73 -11.98 -7.87
CA MET A 168 6.06 -11.97 -7.26
C MET A 168 6.46 -13.33 -6.66
N THR A 169 5.51 -14.19 -6.31
CA THR A 169 5.78 -15.51 -5.70
C THR A 169 5.64 -16.69 -6.66
N GLU A 170 4.67 -16.63 -7.58
CA GLU A 170 4.32 -17.74 -8.49
C GLU A 170 4.56 -17.40 -9.97
N GLY A 171 4.91 -16.15 -10.27
CA GLY A 171 5.20 -15.69 -11.62
C GLY A 171 4.03 -15.87 -12.58
N GLU A 172 4.35 -16.11 -13.85
CA GLU A 172 3.35 -16.24 -14.91
C GLU A 172 2.38 -17.40 -14.65
N ARG A 173 2.87 -18.52 -14.11
CA ARG A 173 2.05 -19.71 -13.86
C ARG A 173 0.92 -19.41 -12.87
N GLY A 174 1.24 -18.73 -11.76
CA GLY A 174 0.24 -18.33 -10.77
C GLY A 174 -0.78 -17.36 -11.35
N LEU A 175 -0.32 -16.35 -12.11
CA LEU A 175 -1.23 -15.37 -12.73
C LEU A 175 -2.19 -16.01 -13.74
N ARG A 176 -1.75 -17.03 -14.49
CA ARG A 176 -2.63 -17.79 -15.38
C ARG A 176 -3.67 -18.61 -14.63
N ALA A 177 -3.32 -19.11 -13.44
CA ALA A 177 -4.22 -19.86 -12.57
C ALA A 177 -5.31 -19.00 -11.90
N VAL A 178 -5.14 -17.67 -11.87
CA VAL A 178 -6.19 -16.77 -11.39
C VAL A 178 -7.45 -16.91 -12.26
N GLY A 179 -8.54 -17.27 -11.60
CA GLY A 179 -9.88 -17.43 -12.17
C GLY A 179 -10.93 -16.72 -11.31
N PHE A 180 -12.21 -16.96 -11.63
CA PHE A 180 -13.32 -16.41 -10.85
C PHE A 180 -13.46 -17.10 -9.51
N GLU A 181 -13.75 -16.33 -8.46
CA GLU A 181 -14.06 -16.82 -7.13
C GLU A 181 -15.43 -16.28 -6.70
N ILE A 182 -16.31 -17.15 -6.23
CA ILE A 182 -17.63 -16.73 -5.73
C ILE A 182 -17.43 -15.75 -4.57
N PHE A 183 -18.24 -14.68 -4.54
CA PHE A 183 -18.15 -13.58 -3.57
C PHE A 183 -16.91 -12.69 -3.68
N ARG A 184 -16.11 -12.82 -4.74
CA ARG A 184 -15.09 -11.85 -5.09
C ARG A 184 -15.52 -11.03 -6.30
N PRO A 185 -15.60 -9.70 -6.18
CA PRO A 185 -15.93 -8.85 -7.32
C PRO A 185 -14.79 -8.87 -8.33
N ILE A 186 -15.15 -8.83 -9.61
CA ILE A 186 -14.22 -8.55 -10.71
C ILE A 186 -14.18 -7.06 -10.99
N LEU A 187 -13.12 -6.58 -11.67
CA LEU A 187 -13.16 -5.22 -12.20
C LEU A 187 -14.19 -5.14 -13.33
N PRO A 188 -14.99 -4.05 -13.39
CA PRO A 188 -15.99 -3.90 -14.42
C PRO A 188 -15.35 -3.81 -15.80
N MET A 189 -16.03 -4.37 -16.80
CA MET A 189 -15.70 -4.15 -18.20
C MET A 189 -16.10 -2.70 -18.55
N LEU A 190 -15.12 -1.86 -18.87
CA LEU A 190 -15.28 -0.44 -19.21
C LEU A 190 -14.84 -0.19 -20.66
#